data_AF-A0A0F6SII3-F1
#
_entry.id   AF-A0A0F6SII3-F1
#
_cell.length_a   1.000
_cell.length_b   1.000
_cell.length_c   1.000
_cell.angle_alpha   90.00
_cell.angle_beta   90.00
_cell.angle_gamma   90.00
#
_symmetry.space_group_name_H-M   'P 1'
#
loop_
_entity.id
_entity.type
_entity.pdbx_description
1 polymer ?
#
loop_
_entity_poly.entity_id
_entity_poly.type
_entity_poly.pdbx_seq_one_letter_code
_entity_poly.pdbx_strand_id
1 'polypeptide(L)' 'ISNIKYFIENYFGLNYSLYCTQIQNHDYICEISDVLSRLNYTLIDLCVDIWLYISNNLLKLKIIEKEI' A
#
# COMPACT_ATOMS: atom_id res chain seq x y z
N ILE A 1 -3.90 33.00 5.79
CA ILE A 1 -4.35 31.58 5.85
C ILE A 1 -5.12 31.19 4.59
N SER A 2 -6.14 31.95 4.15
CA SER A 2 -6.91 31.65 2.93
C SER A 2 -6.04 31.51 1.66
N ASN A 3 -5.08 32.41 1.42
CA ASN A 3 -4.22 32.34 0.23
C ASN A 3 -3.28 31.13 0.20
N ILE A 4 -2.76 30.70 1.36
CA ILE A 4 -1.86 29.53 1.44
C ILE A 4 -2.67 28.26 1.22
N LYS A 5 -3.84 28.16 1.87
CA LYS A 5 -4.78 27.07 1.64
C LYS A 5 -5.17 27.00 0.16
N TYR A 6 -5.56 28.12 -0.44
CA TYR A 6 -5.89 28.22 -1.87
C TYR A 6 -4.72 27.78 -2.76
N PHE A 7 -3.50 28.19 -2.45
CA PHE A 7 -2.32 27.82 -3.22
C PHE A 7 -2.07 26.30 -3.19
N ILE A 8 -2.09 25.71 -2.00
CA ILE A 8 -1.81 24.28 -1.80
C ILE A 8 -2.91 23.42 -2.43
N GLU A 9 -4.17 23.77 -2.22
CA GLU A 9 -5.31 22.99 -2.72
C GLU A 9 -5.48 23.13 -4.23
N ASN A 10 -5.38 24.34 -4.81
CA ASN A 10 -5.68 24.54 -6.24
C ASN A 10 -4.49 24.28 -7.16
N TYR A 11 -3.25 24.54 -6.73
CA TYR A 11 -2.07 24.30 -7.58
C TYR A 11 -1.48 22.90 -7.38
N PHE A 12 -1.58 22.31 -6.18
CA PHE A 12 -1.00 21.00 -5.88
C PHE A 12 -2.04 19.90 -5.62
N GLY A 13 -3.32 20.24 -5.46
CA GLY A 13 -4.35 19.24 -5.18
C GLY A 13 -4.20 18.55 -3.82
N LEU A 14 -3.48 19.17 -2.88
CA LEU A 14 -3.19 18.61 -1.57
C LEU A 14 -4.09 19.22 -0.49
N ASN A 15 -4.45 18.42 0.51
CA ASN A 15 -5.18 18.91 1.67
C ASN A 15 -4.25 19.70 2.60
N TYR A 16 -4.64 20.94 2.92
CA TYR A 16 -3.84 21.79 3.79
C TYR A 16 -3.98 21.41 5.27
N SER A 17 -2.87 21.05 5.92
CA SER A 17 -2.82 20.86 7.38
C SER A 17 -2.55 22.20 8.08
N LEU A 18 -3.51 22.66 8.87
CA LEU A 18 -3.44 23.95 9.57
C LEU A 18 -2.46 23.92 10.76
N TYR A 19 -2.34 22.77 11.42
CA TYR A 19 -1.56 22.62 12.64
C TYR A 19 -0.35 21.74 12.38
N CYS A 20 0.80 22.40 12.19
CA CYS A 20 2.09 21.76 12.06
C CYS A 20 3.15 22.61 12.77
N THR A 21 4.31 22.02 13.01
CA THR A 21 5.49 22.79 13.45
C THR A 21 6.29 23.18 12.20
N GLN A 22 7.61 23.28 12.31
CA GLN A 22 8.48 23.44 11.13
C GLN A 22 8.32 22.28 10.14
N ILE A 23 8.02 21.08 10.63
CA ILE A 23 7.73 19.90 9.83
C ILE A 23 6.25 19.54 9.92
N GLN A 24 5.76 18.83 8.90
CA GLN A 24 4.41 18.29 8.90
C GLN A 24 4.32 17.09 9.87
N ASN A 25 3.12 16.79 10.37
CA ASN A 25 2.89 15.71 11.34
C ASN A 25 3.07 14.30 10.77
N HIS A 26 3.06 14.13 9.45
CA HIS A 26 3.25 12.84 8.75
C HIS A 26 2.26 11.73 9.09
N ASP A 27 1.19 12.01 9.86
CA ASP A 27 0.17 11.02 10.23
C ASP A 27 -0.45 10.32 9.02
N TYR A 28 -0.69 11.03 7.91
CA TYR A 28 -1.22 10.41 6.69
C TYR A 28 -0.24 9.40 6.07
N ILE A 29 1.08 9.62 6.21
CA ILE A 29 2.10 8.70 5.70
C ILE A 29 2.07 7.43 6.56
N CYS A 30 1.98 7.57 7.88
CA CYS A 30 1.81 6.45 8.80
C CYS A 30 0.54 5.66 8.47
N GLU A 31 -0.60 6.33 8.27
CA GLU A 31 -1.86 5.67 7.93
C GLU A 31 -1.77 4.86 6.63
N ILE A 32 -1.22 5.45 5.56
CA ILE A 32 -1.01 4.77 4.28
C ILE A 32 -0.07 3.58 4.46
N SER A 33 1.02 3.74 5.23
CA SER A 33 1.99 2.68 5.47
C SER A 33 1.38 1.51 6.23
N ASP A 34 0.53 1.79 7.21
CA ASP A 34 -0.21 0.78 7.97
C ASP A 34 -1.23 0.04 7.11
N VAL A 35 -1.94 0.73 6.20
CA VAL A 35 -2.83 0.09 5.22
C VAL A 35 -2.05 -0.85 4.31
N LEU A 36 -0.93 -0.39 3.76
CA LEU A 36 -0.06 -1.21 2.90
C LEU A 36 0.50 -2.42 3.65
N SER A 37 0.90 -2.25 4.91
CA SER A 37 1.38 -3.33 5.76
C SER A 37 0.31 -4.41 5.96
N ARG A 38 -0.94 -4.02 6.25
CA ARG A 38 -2.06 -4.97 6.37
C ARG A 38 -2.34 -5.71 5.07
N LEU A 39 -2.34 -5.01 3.94
CA LEU A 39 -2.50 -5.64 2.62
C LEU A 39 -1.40 -6.65 2.34
N ASN A 40 -0.14 -6.29 2.63
CA ASN A 40 1.00 -7.18 2.46
C ASN A 40 0.88 -8.41 3.35
N TYR A 41 0.39 -8.26 4.58
CA TYR A 41 0.19 -9.39 5.47
C TYR A 41 -0.83 -10.40 4.90
N THR A 42 -1.96 -9.92 4.36
CA THR A 42 -2.94 -10.77 3.68
C THR A 42 -2.35 -11.46 2.44
N LEU A 43 -1.52 -10.75 1.67
CA LEU A 43 -0.85 -11.34 0.50
C LEU A 43 0.20 -12.38 0.89
N ILE A 44 0.93 -12.16 1.98
CA ILE A 44 1.88 -13.14 2.52
C ILE A 44 1.14 -14.40 2.95
N ASP A 45 0.02 -14.24 3.66
CA ASP A 45 -0.84 -15.37 4.07
C ASP A 45 -1.31 -16.19 2.85
N LEU A 46 -1.81 -15.51 1.82
CA LEU A 46 -2.18 -16.13 0.54
C LEU A 46 -1.00 -16.85 -0.13
N CYS A 47 0.19 -16.24 -0.16
CA CYS A 47 1.38 -16.87 -0.72
C CYS A 47 1.77 -18.14 0.03
N VAL A 48 1.69 -18.13 1.36
CA VAL A 48 2.00 -19.29 2.20
C VAL A 48 0.96 -20.39 1.97
N ASP A 49 -0.33 -20.06 1.91
CA ASP A 49 -1.39 -21.03 1.63
C ASP A 49 -1.25 -21.67 0.24
N ILE A 50 -1.01 -20.87 -0.80
CA ILE A 50 -0.76 -21.38 -2.15
C ILE A 50 0.46 -22.32 -2.16
N TRP A 51 1.53 -21.93 -1.47
CA TRP A 51 2.72 -22.79 -1.35
C TRP A 51 2.38 -24.12 -0.68
N LEU A 52 1.66 -24.11 0.44
CA LEU A 52 1.22 -25.33 1.14
C LEU A 52 0.32 -26.21 0.27
N TYR A 53 -0.59 -25.61 -0.51
CA TYR A 53 -1.44 -26.35 -1.44
C TYR A 53 -0.64 -27.00 -2.58
N ILE A 54 0.39 -26.34 -3.10
CA ILE A 54 1.31 -26.92 -4.09
C ILE A 54 2.12 -28.06 -3.45
N SER A 55 2.68 -27.86 -2.26
CA SER A 55 3.45 -28.89 -1.53
C SER A 55 2.63 -30.14 -1.22
N ASN A 56 1.33 -29.98 -0.95
CA ASN A 56 0.40 -31.08 -0.71
C ASN A 56 -0.16 -31.70 -2.01
N ASN A 57 0.35 -31.31 -3.19
CA ASN A 57 -0.13 -31.75 -4.51
C ASN A 57 -1.63 -31.48 -4.76
N LEU A 58 -2.24 -30.53 -4.04
CA LEU A 58 -3.61 -30.08 -4.27
C LEU A 58 -3.69 -29.14 -5.47
N LEU A 59 -2.66 -28.31 -5.66
CA LEU A 59 -2.48 -27.44 -6.81
C LEU A 59 -1.24 -27.86 -7.62
N LYS A 60 -1.33 -27.75 -8.95
CA LYS A 60 -0.19 -27.91 -9.86
C LYS A 60 -0.09 -26.71 -10.78
N LEU A 61 1.14 -26.28 -11.03
CA LEU A 61 1.42 -25.27 -12.05
C LEU A 61 1.00 -25.80 -13.42
N LYS A 62 0.32 -24.96 -14.19
CA LYS A 62 -0.03 -25.27 -15.57
C LYS A 62 1.26 -25.33 -16.38
N ILE A 63 1.52 -26.47 -17.01
CA ILE A 63 2.70 -26.66 -17.86
C ILE A 63 2.46 -25.91 -19.19
N ILE A 64 3.41 -25.07 -19.56
CA ILE A 64 3.47 -24.41 -20.87
C ILE A 64 4.61 -25.08 -21.64
N GLU A 65 4.35 -25.59 -22.84
CA GLU A 65 5.27 -26.43 -23.63
C GLU A 65 6.64 -25.78 -23.96
N LYS A 66 6.84 -24.50 -23.65
CA LYS A 66 8.10 -23.75 -23.86
C LYS A 66 8.80 -23.33 -22.57
N GLU A 67 8.27 -23.68 -21.40
CA GLU A 67 8.95 -23.48 -20.12
C GLU A 67 9.69 -24.77 -19.77
N ILE A 68 11.02 -24.69 -19.68
CA ILE A 68 11.94 -25.78 -19.29
C ILE A 68 12.20 -25.67 -17.80
#